data_AF-A0A699ZQN8-F1
#
_entry.id   AF-A0A699ZQN8-F1
#
_cell.length_a   1.000
_cell.length_b   1.000
_cell.length_c   1.000
_cell.angle_alpha   90.00
_cell.angle_beta   90.00
_cell.angle_gamma   90.00
#
_symmetry.space_group_name_H-M   'P 1'
#
loop_
_entity.id
_entity.type
_entity.pdbx_description
1 polymer ?
#
loop_
_entity_poly.entity_id
_entity_poly.type
_entity_poly.pdbx_seq_one_letter_code
_entity_poly.pdbx_strand_id
1 'polypeptide(L)'
;PRAAVRDAENLQASTPRPGDRHLGIYKVDPDLKAHSEHLNYRWQQYTKTKDAIVQAEGSLAAFAQGHKKMGIVREGGVTTVREWAPAAQAVSLIGDFSGWKEVGMKKDQWGVWEVALPDVQGQPAIPHRSRIKVKLQAPGGWWVDRLSAWIRWATVEPGVMGAKYDGIHWDPPPAEAYKWRSERPYKPRSLRIYEAHVGMSSEEGKVASYTEFKNLVLPHIKAAGYTAVQLMAIQEHAYYGSFGYHVTNPFAVSSRSGTPDELKAIVIAEDVSGMPSLCRPVQEGGLGFDYRLGMAIPDKWIDL
;
A
#
# COMPACT_ATOMS: atom_id res chain seq x y z
N PRO A 1 16.43 -18.01 28.69
CA PRO A 1 15.25 -17.12 28.78
C PRO A 1 14.28 -17.39 27.62
N ARG A 2 13.48 -18.46 27.77
CA ARG A 2 12.38 -18.84 26.87
C ARG A 2 11.11 -18.17 27.39
N ALA A 3 10.56 -17.21 26.68
CA ALA A 3 9.20 -16.75 26.90
C ALA A 3 8.61 -16.15 25.62
N ALA A 4 7.39 -16.56 25.30
CA ALA A 4 6.46 -15.96 24.34
C ALA A 4 6.72 -16.18 22.84
N VAL A 5 6.68 -17.43 22.38
CA VAL A 5 5.89 -17.72 21.18
C VAL A 5 4.51 -18.08 21.70
N ARG A 6 3.58 -17.12 21.72
CA ARG A 6 2.21 -17.35 22.21
C ARG A 6 1.48 -18.25 21.20
N ASP A 7 0.98 -19.39 21.67
CA ASP A 7 0.15 -20.30 20.89
C ASP A 7 -1.07 -19.57 20.30
N ALA A 8 -1.38 -19.84 19.03
CA ALA A 8 -2.50 -19.23 18.31
C ALA A 8 -3.87 -19.45 19.00
N GLU A 9 -4.00 -20.50 19.82
CA GLU A 9 -5.19 -20.78 20.62
C GLU A 9 -5.47 -19.68 21.66
N ASN A 10 -4.44 -19.07 22.25
CA ASN A 10 -4.61 -18.00 23.24
C ASN A 10 -5.03 -16.66 22.61
N LEU A 11 -4.77 -16.44 21.32
CA LEU A 11 -5.19 -15.22 20.63
C LEU A 11 -6.71 -15.19 20.41
N GLN A 12 -7.33 -16.34 20.08
CA GLN A 12 -8.79 -16.45 19.98
C GLN A 12 -9.48 -16.18 21.33
N ALA A 13 -8.88 -16.61 22.45
CA ALA A 13 -9.40 -16.39 23.79
C ALA A 13 -9.40 -14.91 24.24
N SER A 14 -8.62 -14.04 23.58
CA SER A 14 -8.47 -12.62 23.93
C SER A 14 -9.41 -11.67 23.19
N THR A 15 -10.12 -12.15 22.17
CA THR A 15 -11.05 -11.34 21.36
C THR A 15 -12.35 -11.12 22.17
N PRO A 16 -12.73 -9.88 22.50
CA PRO A 16 -13.96 -9.61 23.23
C PRO A 16 -15.17 -10.09 22.43
N ARG A 17 -16.03 -10.92 23.03
CA ARG A 17 -17.27 -11.40 22.43
C ARG A 17 -18.44 -10.46 22.76
N PRO A 18 -19.49 -10.41 21.92
CA PRO A 18 -20.72 -9.71 22.28
C PRO A 18 -21.25 -10.24 23.64
N GLY A 19 -21.32 -9.37 24.64
CA GLY A 19 -21.75 -9.70 26.01
C GLY A 19 -20.61 -9.89 27.03
N ASP A 20 -19.35 -9.88 26.62
CA ASP A 20 -18.23 -9.91 27.57
C ASP A 20 -18.17 -8.62 28.39
N ARG A 21 -18.15 -8.75 29.73
CA ARG A 21 -18.03 -7.60 30.65
C ARG A 21 -16.63 -6.97 30.66
N HIS A 22 -15.62 -7.69 30.17
CA HIS A 22 -14.22 -7.29 30.21
C HIS A 22 -13.46 -7.82 28.98
N LEU A 23 -12.43 -7.08 28.53
CA LEU A 23 -11.56 -7.51 27.43
C LEU A 23 -10.77 -8.77 27.81
N GLY A 24 -10.69 -9.75 26.89
CA GLY A 24 -10.02 -11.02 27.15
C GLY A 24 -8.50 -10.91 27.41
N ILE A 25 -7.89 -9.79 27.01
CA ILE A 25 -6.46 -9.49 27.25
C ILE A 25 -6.07 -9.50 28.73
N TYR A 26 -7.00 -9.22 29.66
CA TYR A 26 -6.71 -9.22 31.10
C TYR A 26 -6.43 -10.61 31.68
N LYS A 27 -6.81 -11.67 30.95
CA LYS A 27 -6.46 -13.05 31.32
C LYS A 27 -5.01 -13.38 30.96
N VAL A 28 -4.49 -12.71 29.93
CA VAL A 28 -3.12 -12.90 29.44
C VAL A 28 -2.15 -12.02 30.23
N ASP A 29 -2.57 -10.79 30.54
CA ASP A 29 -1.79 -9.83 31.32
C ASP A 29 -2.72 -9.09 32.30
N PRO A 30 -2.77 -9.54 33.58
CA PRO A 30 -3.63 -8.95 34.60
C PRO A 30 -3.33 -7.49 34.94
N ASP A 31 -2.09 -7.02 34.73
CA ASP A 31 -1.68 -5.66 35.09
C ASP A 31 -2.40 -4.61 34.23
N LEU A 32 -2.82 -4.99 33.01
CA LEU A 32 -3.62 -4.16 32.12
C LEU A 32 -4.99 -3.77 32.71
N LYS A 33 -5.47 -4.44 33.77
CA LYS A 33 -6.73 -4.06 34.44
C LYS A 33 -6.69 -2.65 35.03
N ALA A 34 -5.50 -2.20 35.48
CA ALA A 34 -5.30 -0.84 35.97
C ALA A 34 -5.58 0.23 34.89
N HIS A 35 -5.58 -0.15 33.61
CA HIS A 35 -5.88 0.72 32.47
C HIS A 35 -7.20 0.35 31.78
N SER A 36 -8.11 -0.33 32.48
CA SER A 36 -9.32 -0.89 31.89
C SER A 36 -10.25 0.15 31.27
N GLU A 37 -10.41 1.33 31.89
CA GLU A 37 -11.21 2.43 31.33
C GLU A 37 -10.69 2.86 29.96
N HIS A 38 -9.39 3.13 29.85
CA HIS A 38 -8.75 3.53 28.59
C HIS A 38 -8.89 2.45 27.50
N LEU A 39 -8.69 1.18 27.87
CA LEU A 39 -8.79 0.06 26.93
C LEU A 39 -10.24 -0.16 26.46
N ASN A 40 -11.22 -0.01 27.35
CA ASN A 40 -12.64 -0.07 26.99
C ASN A 40 -13.04 1.09 26.08
N TYR A 41 -12.58 2.31 26.37
CA TYR A 41 -12.81 3.46 25.49
C TYR A 41 -12.25 3.21 24.08
N ARG A 42 -11.00 2.71 23.97
CA ARG A 42 -10.40 2.35 22.67
C ARG A 42 -11.23 1.30 21.92
N TRP A 43 -11.72 0.27 22.61
CA TRP A 43 -12.57 -0.75 22.01
C TRP A 43 -13.91 -0.20 21.51
N GLN A 44 -14.53 0.72 22.28
CA GLN A 44 -15.74 1.40 21.87
C GLN A 44 -15.52 2.27 20.63
N GLN A 45 -14.42 3.03 20.56
CA GLN A 45 -14.08 3.82 19.38
C GLN A 45 -13.84 2.94 18.14
N TYR A 46 -13.12 1.82 18.31
CA TYR A 46 -12.93 0.84 17.23
C TYR A 46 -14.26 0.30 16.72
N THR A 47 -15.13 -0.16 17.64
CA THR A 47 -16.40 -0.77 17.27
C THR A 47 -17.32 0.23 16.59
N LYS A 48 -17.45 1.45 17.15
CA LYS A 48 -18.21 2.56 16.54
C LYS A 48 -17.72 2.88 15.12
N THR A 49 -16.41 2.98 14.92
CA THR A 49 -15.83 3.30 13.60
C THR A 49 -16.04 2.15 12.61
N LYS A 50 -15.80 0.91 13.04
CA LYS A 50 -16.05 -0.28 12.24
C LYS A 50 -17.50 -0.36 11.79
N ASP A 51 -18.43 -0.21 12.72
CA ASP A 51 -19.86 -0.33 12.46
C ASP A 51 -20.34 0.77 11.50
N ALA A 52 -19.80 2.00 11.63
CA ALA A 52 -20.07 3.07 10.68
C ALA A 52 -19.56 2.73 9.26
N ILE A 53 -18.36 2.14 9.12
CA ILE A 53 -17.84 1.69 7.82
C ILE A 53 -18.70 0.56 7.26
N VAL A 54 -19.05 -0.44 8.07
CA VAL A 54 -19.88 -1.57 7.64
C VAL A 54 -21.27 -1.09 7.21
N GLN A 55 -21.86 -0.13 7.93
CA GLN A 55 -23.14 0.45 7.56
C GLN A 55 -23.08 1.23 6.23
N ALA A 56 -21.99 1.97 5.98
CA ALA A 56 -21.85 2.79 4.79
C ALA A 56 -21.37 2.02 3.54
N GLU A 57 -20.48 1.03 3.73
CA GLU A 57 -19.73 0.37 2.64
C GLU A 57 -19.98 -1.16 2.59
N GLY A 58 -20.86 -1.67 3.46
CA GLY A 58 -21.26 -3.08 3.54
C GLY A 58 -20.25 -3.97 4.27
N SER A 59 -18.94 -3.74 4.12
CA SER A 59 -17.90 -4.44 4.87
C SER A 59 -16.56 -3.69 4.86
N LEU A 60 -15.69 -4.01 5.81
CA LEU A 60 -14.29 -3.53 5.79
C LEU A 60 -13.55 -3.96 4.51
N ALA A 61 -13.82 -5.17 4.02
CA ALA A 61 -13.22 -5.69 2.80
C ALA A 61 -13.67 -4.92 1.55
N ALA A 62 -14.94 -4.52 1.48
CA ALA A 62 -15.46 -3.68 0.39
C ALA A 62 -14.87 -2.27 0.45
N PHE A 63 -14.79 -1.67 1.65
CA PHE A 63 -14.16 -0.37 1.86
C PHE A 63 -12.67 -0.35 1.46
N ALA A 64 -11.93 -1.42 1.80
CA ALA A 64 -10.51 -1.58 1.45
C ALA A 64 -10.25 -1.74 -0.07
N GLN A 65 -11.28 -1.92 -0.89
CA GLN A 65 -11.16 -1.97 -2.36
C GLN A 65 -11.21 -0.60 -3.02
N GLY A 66 -10.91 0.48 -2.28
CA GLY A 66 -10.85 1.85 -2.80
C GLY A 66 -10.01 2.00 -4.08
N HIS A 67 -8.92 1.24 -4.24
CA HIS A 67 -8.06 1.24 -5.44
C HIS A 67 -8.74 0.73 -6.72
N LYS A 68 -9.94 0.13 -6.61
CA LYS A 68 -10.80 -0.24 -7.74
C LYS A 68 -11.80 0.86 -8.11
N LYS A 69 -11.97 1.86 -7.24
CA LYS A 69 -12.86 3.02 -7.46
C LYS A 69 -12.06 4.29 -7.75
N MET A 70 -11.00 4.53 -6.98
CA MET A 70 -10.15 5.71 -6.97
C MET A 70 -8.91 5.56 -7.87
N GLY A 71 -8.32 6.68 -8.29
CA GLY A 71 -7.23 6.69 -9.25
C GLY A 71 -7.72 6.46 -10.66
N ILE A 72 -6.94 5.75 -11.48
CA ILE A 72 -7.24 5.47 -12.89
C ILE A 72 -7.77 4.04 -12.99
N VAL A 73 -9.04 3.90 -13.37
CA VAL A 73 -9.75 2.62 -13.43
C VAL A 73 -10.43 2.49 -14.79
N ARG A 74 -10.18 1.41 -15.52
CA ARG A 74 -10.85 1.10 -16.78
C ARG A 74 -11.85 -0.04 -16.60
N GLU A 75 -13.10 0.20 -16.97
CA GLU A 75 -14.18 -0.79 -16.93
C GLU A 75 -15.15 -0.53 -18.09
N GLY A 76 -15.62 -1.59 -18.76
CA GLY A 76 -16.63 -1.47 -19.82
C GLY A 76 -16.25 -0.56 -20.99
N GLY A 77 -14.94 -0.45 -21.32
CA GLY A 77 -14.45 0.44 -22.37
C GLY A 77 -14.46 1.93 -22.00
N VAL A 78 -14.48 2.24 -20.71
CA VAL A 78 -14.39 3.61 -20.19
C VAL A 78 -13.29 3.67 -19.13
N THR A 79 -12.35 4.60 -19.31
CA THR A 79 -11.36 4.93 -18.28
C THR A 79 -11.90 6.06 -17.41
N THR A 80 -12.21 5.74 -16.16
CA THR A 80 -12.62 6.72 -15.15
C THR A 80 -11.45 7.09 -14.28
N VAL A 81 -11.23 8.39 -14.07
CA VAL A 81 -10.23 8.91 -13.15
C VAL A 81 -10.91 9.60 -11.98
N ARG A 82 -10.57 9.22 -10.74
CA ARG A 82 -11.11 9.81 -9.51
C ARG A 82 -10.04 10.24 -8.53
N GLU A 83 -10.16 11.47 -8.03
CA GLU A 83 -9.27 12.01 -6.99
C GLU A 83 -10.07 12.66 -5.87
N TRP A 84 -9.69 12.39 -4.62
CA TRP A 84 -10.25 13.09 -3.48
C TRP A 84 -9.45 14.35 -3.20
N ALA A 85 -10.04 15.51 -3.51
CA ALA A 85 -9.43 16.81 -3.33
C ALA A 85 -10.49 17.84 -2.93
N PRO A 86 -11.06 17.73 -1.71
CA PRO A 86 -12.21 18.53 -1.29
C PRO A 86 -11.88 20.03 -1.19
N ALA A 87 -10.63 20.39 -0.93
CA ALA A 87 -10.20 21.79 -0.85
C ALA A 87 -9.91 22.42 -2.22
N ALA A 88 -9.80 21.62 -3.30
CA ALA A 88 -9.55 22.17 -4.64
C ALA A 88 -10.80 22.92 -5.15
N GLN A 89 -10.55 24.03 -5.85
CA GLN A 89 -11.59 24.83 -6.50
C GLN A 89 -11.92 24.32 -7.92
N ALA A 90 -10.90 23.81 -8.61
CA ALA A 90 -11.01 23.18 -9.92
C ALA A 90 -9.95 22.06 -10.03
N VAL A 91 -10.28 21.00 -10.76
CA VAL A 91 -9.35 19.90 -11.04
C VAL A 91 -9.47 19.51 -12.52
N SER A 92 -8.32 19.36 -13.16
CA SER A 92 -8.18 18.90 -14.54
C SER A 92 -7.22 17.71 -14.59
N LEU A 93 -7.53 16.75 -15.45
CA LEU A 93 -6.60 15.70 -15.83
C LEU A 93 -5.72 16.19 -16.99
N ILE A 94 -4.42 15.96 -16.90
CA ILE A 94 -3.44 16.30 -17.95
C ILE A 94 -2.50 15.12 -18.20
N GLY A 95 -2.00 14.98 -19.41
CA GLY A 95 -1.03 13.94 -19.73
C GLY A 95 -0.78 13.80 -21.22
N ASP A 96 0.01 12.80 -21.61
CA ASP A 96 0.36 12.57 -23.02
C ASP A 96 -0.90 12.30 -23.87
N PHE A 97 -1.92 11.64 -23.29
CA PHE A 97 -3.18 11.32 -23.95
C PHE A 97 -3.95 12.54 -24.50
N SER A 98 -3.78 13.72 -23.88
CA SER A 98 -4.41 14.97 -24.29
C SER A 98 -3.42 15.97 -24.90
N GLY A 99 -2.16 15.56 -25.14
CA GLY A 99 -1.09 16.49 -25.50
C GLY A 99 -0.87 17.56 -24.41
N TRP A 100 -1.00 17.17 -23.15
CA TRP A 100 -0.91 18.03 -21.96
C TRP A 100 -1.96 19.15 -21.89
N LYS A 101 -3.06 19.02 -22.65
CA LYS A 101 -4.24 19.90 -22.52
C LYS A 101 -5.12 19.45 -21.35
N GLU A 102 -5.75 20.43 -20.71
CA GLU A 102 -6.62 20.21 -19.56
C GLU A 102 -7.93 19.52 -19.95
N VAL A 103 -8.24 18.43 -19.25
CA VAL A 103 -9.55 17.78 -19.30
C VAL A 103 -10.22 17.96 -17.94
N GLY A 104 -11.22 18.84 -17.87
CA GLY A 104 -11.88 19.20 -16.62
C GLY A 104 -12.59 18.01 -15.95
N MET A 105 -12.47 17.93 -14.63
CA MET A 105 -13.14 16.93 -13.79
C MET A 105 -14.34 17.55 -13.07
N LYS A 106 -15.35 16.74 -12.73
CA LYS A 106 -16.54 17.16 -11.98
C LYS A 106 -16.41 16.75 -10.52
N LYS A 107 -16.71 17.67 -9.61
CA LYS A 107 -16.70 17.42 -8.16
C LYS A 107 -18.06 16.92 -7.67
N ASP A 108 -18.05 15.89 -6.84
CA ASP A 108 -19.24 15.43 -6.13
C ASP A 108 -19.42 16.15 -4.77
N GLN A 109 -20.47 15.79 -4.03
CA GLN A 109 -20.78 16.36 -2.72
C GLN A 109 -19.76 16.04 -1.62
N TRP A 110 -18.89 15.03 -1.82
CA TRP A 110 -17.88 14.58 -0.86
C TRP A 110 -16.47 15.10 -1.19
N GLY A 111 -16.35 15.86 -2.29
CA GLY A 111 -15.09 16.41 -2.77
C GLY A 111 -14.24 15.44 -3.58
N VAL A 112 -14.86 14.39 -4.13
CA VAL A 112 -14.26 13.53 -5.14
C VAL A 112 -14.46 14.18 -6.50
N TRP A 113 -13.36 14.33 -7.23
CA TRP A 113 -13.33 14.80 -8.61
C TRP A 113 -13.29 13.61 -9.55
N GLU A 114 -14.12 13.62 -10.60
CA GLU A 114 -14.24 12.54 -11.56
C GLU A 114 -14.19 13.03 -13.01
N VAL A 115 -13.53 12.27 -13.88
CA VAL A 115 -13.73 12.34 -15.34
C VAL A 115 -13.82 10.93 -15.91
N ALA A 116 -14.74 10.71 -16.84
CA ALA A 116 -14.89 9.48 -17.60
C ALA A 116 -14.45 9.70 -19.05
N LEU A 117 -13.52 8.88 -19.53
CA LEU A 117 -12.94 8.94 -20.85
C LEU A 117 -13.27 7.64 -21.60
N PRO A 118 -14.24 7.64 -22.52
CA PRO A 118 -14.55 6.47 -23.35
C PRO A 118 -13.37 6.08 -24.22
N ASP A 119 -13.23 4.78 -24.47
CA ASP A 119 -12.26 4.25 -25.42
C ASP A 119 -12.40 4.92 -26.80
N VAL A 120 -11.26 5.16 -27.46
CA VAL A 120 -11.19 5.74 -28.80
C VAL A 120 -10.83 4.63 -29.77
N GLN A 121 -11.72 4.34 -30.71
CA GLN A 121 -11.53 3.27 -31.70
C GLN A 121 -11.21 1.90 -31.06
N GLY A 122 -11.86 1.59 -29.93
CA GLY A 122 -11.66 0.35 -29.19
C GLY A 122 -10.35 0.26 -28.39
N GLN A 123 -9.59 1.36 -28.33
CA GLN A 123 -8.37 1.47 -27.54
C GLN A 123 -8.59 2.33 -26.29
N PRO A 124 -7.89 2.05 -25.18
CA PRO A 124 -7.94 2.87 -23.97
C PRO A 124 -7.69 4.35 -24.28
N ALA A 125 -8.52 5.24 -23.74
CA ALA A 125 -8.34 6.69 -23.89
C ALA A 125 -7.00 7.20 -23.34
N ILE A 126 -6.46 6.52 -22.33
CA ILE A 126 -5.14 6.78 -21.75
C ILE A 126 -4.27 5.56 -22.07
N PRO A 127 -3.26 5.68 -22.96
CA PRO A 127 -2.41 4.55 -23.32
C PRO A 127 -1.60 4.02 -22.13
N HIS A 128 -1.36 2.70 -22.10
CA HIS A 128 -0.38 2.09 -21.18
C HIS A 128 0.98 2.78 -21.31
N ARG A 129 1.65 3.02 -20.18
CA ARG A 129 2.95 3.73 -20.05
C ARG A 129 2.97 5.19 -20.48
N SER A 130 1.81 5.81 -20.69
CA SER A 130 1.74 7.26 -20.89
C SER A 130 1.84 8.03 -19.58
N ARG A 131 2.38 9.26 -19.64
CA ARG A 131 2.49 10.15 -18.48
C ARG A 131 1.15 10.81 -18.18
N ILE A 132 0.87 10.99 -16.90
CA ILE A 132 -0.35 11.60 -16.40
C ILE A 132 -0.09 12.39 -15.11
N LYS A 133 -0.80 13.51 -14.96
CA LYS A 133 -0.86 14.32 -13.74
C LYS A 133 -2.28 14.84 -13.53
N VAL A 134 -2.52 15.27 -12.31
CA VAL A 134 -3.73 15.96 -11.88
C VAL A 134 -3.35 17.40 -11.61
N LYS A 135 -3.99 18.33 -12.32
CA LYS A 135 -3.79 19.76 -12.17
C LYS A 135 -4.88 20.33 -11.28
N LEU A 136 -4.50 20.89 -10.14
CA LEU A 136 -5.41 21.36 -9.11
C LEU A 136 -5.29 22.86 -8.93
N GLN A 137 -6.43 23.55 -8.81
CA GLN A 137 -6.47 24.93 -8.36
C GLN A 137 -6.60 24.96 -6.84
N ALA A 138 -5.58 25.51 -6.18
CA ALA A 138 -5.59 25.71 -4.73
C ALA A 138 -6.58 26.82 -4.32
N PRO A 139 -7.02 26.88 -3.05
CA PRO A 139 -7.93 27.92 -2.56
C PRO A 139 -7.50 29.37 -2.84
N GLY A 140 -6.19 29.63 -2.94
CA GLY A 140 -5.64 30.95 -3.28
C GLY A 140 -5.56 31.24 -4.78
N GLY A 141 -6.16 30.41 -5.63
CA GLY A 141 -6.28 30.62 -7.07
C GLY A 141 -5.10 30.13 -7.92
N TRP A 142 -3.95 29.83 -7.34
CA TRP A 142 -2.80 29.28 -8.06
C TRP A 142 -2.97 27.80 -8.41
N TRP A 143 -2.32 27.38 -9.49
CA TRP A 143 -2.39 26.02 -10.00
C TRP A 143 -1.17 25.19 -9.59
N VAL A 144 -1.40 23.92 -9.29
CA VAL A 144 -0.34 22.94 -9.01
C VAL A 144 -0.60 21.64 -9.75
N ASP A 145 0.47 21.09 -10.32
CA ASP A 145 0.44 19.75 -10.88
C ASP A 145 0.90 18.75 -9.80
N ARG A 146 0.16 17.66 -9.68
CA ARG A 146 0.43 16.57 -8.73
C ARG A 146 0.27 15.23 -9.41
N LEU A 147 0.89 14.21 -8.83
CA LEU A 147 0.55 12.84 -9.19
C LEU A 147 -0.77 12.47 -8.53
N SER A 148 -1.53 11.58 -9.15
CA SER A 148 -2.66 10.92 -8.51
C SER A 148 -2.21 10.29 -7.19
N ALA A 149 -2.98 10.46 -6.11
CA ALA A 149 -2.68 9.81 -4.82
C ALA A 149 -2.73 8.27 -4.92
N TRP A 150 -3.34 7.77 -6.01
CA TRP A 150 -3.59 6.37 -6.32
C TRP A 150 -2.75 5.87 -7.50
N ILE A 151 -1.74 6.63 -7.93
CA ILE A 151 -0.87 6.23 -9.03
C ILE A 151 -0.14 4.93 -8.67
N ARG A 152 -0.11 3.98 -9.63
CA ARG A 152 0.45 2.63 -9.43
C ARG A 152 1.92 2.51 -9.86
N TRP A 153 2.40 3.49 -10.59
CA TRP A 153 3.80 3.57 -11.01
C TRP A 153 4.15 5.02 -11.30
N ALA A 154 5.29 5.48 -10.81
CA ALA A 154 5.78 6.83 -11.06
C ALA A 154 7.26 6.73 -11.40
N THR A 155 7.69 7.40 -12.45
CA THR A 155 9.09 7.34 -12.89
C THR A 155 9.71 8.72 -12.86
N VAL A 156 11.03 8.75 -12.86
CA VAL A 156 11.84 9.95 -13.01
C VAL A 156 12.76 9.75 -14.20
N GLU A 157 13.08 10.85 -14.90
CA GLU A 157 14.05 10.81 -15.98
C GLU A 157 15.42 10.32 -15.46
N PRO A 158 15.96 9.21 -16.00
CA PRO A 158 17.24 8.68 -15.54
C PRO A 158 18.38 9.68 -15.78
N GLY A 159 19.32 9.77 -14.83
CA GLY A 159 20.52 10.59 -14.97
C GLY A 159 20.34 12.09 -14.74
N VAL A 160 19.11 12.57 -14.49
CA VAL A 160 18.84 13.98 -14.20
C VAL A 160 18.71 14.22 -12.71
N MET A 161 19.70 14.89 -12.12
CA MET A 161 19.72 15.19 -10.69
C MET A 161 18.56 16.14 -10.32
N GLY A 162 17.74 15.73 -9.35
CA GLY A 162 16.58 16.51 -8.90
C GLY A 162 15.39 16.49 -9.87
N ALA A 163 15.36 15.57 -10.84
CA ALA A 163 14.22 15.44 -11.75
C ALA A 163 12.91 15.15 -10.99
N LYS A 164 11.83 15.73 -11.50
CA LYS A 164 10.49 15.56 -10.96
C LYS A 164 9.94 14.21 -11.43
N TYR A 165 9.16 13.57 -10.56
CA TYR A 165 8.44 12.37 -10.95
C TYR A 165 7.25 12.69 -11.85
N ASP A 166 7.02 11.81 -12.81
CA ASP A 166 5.81 11.72 -13.60
C ASP A 166 5.02 10.47 -13.18
N GLY A 167 3.71 10.61 -13.07
CA GLY A 167 2.82 9.48 -12.87
C GLY A 167 2.69 8.74 -14.18
N ILE A 168 2.85 7.42 -14.16
CA ILE A 168 2.78 6.58 -15.35
C ILE A 168 1.52 5.72 -15.27
N HIS A 169 0.68 5.80 -16.29
CA HIS A 169 -0.50 4.95 -16.37
C HIS A 169 -0.08 3.49 -16.59
N TRP A 170 -0.28 2.64 -15.58
CA TRP A 170 0.07 1.23 -15.63
C TRP A 170 -1.17 0.33 -15.81
N ASP A 171 -1.56 0.11 -17.06
CA ASP A 171 -2.59 -0.86 -17.47
C ASP A 171 -2.04 -1.81 -18.57
N PRO A 172 -1.15 -2.76 -18.23
CA PRO A 172 -0.50 -3.61 -19.24
C PRO A 172 -1.54 -4.45 -20.01
N PRO A 173 -1.40 -4.58 -21.34
CA PRO A 173 -2.31 -5.43 -22.11
C PRO A 173 -2.20 -6.91 -21.66
N PRO A 174 -3.21 -7.75 -21.92
CA PRO A 174 -3.21 -9.16 -21.47
C PRO A 174 -1.98 -9.99 -21.89
N ALA A 175 -1.31 -9.60 -22.99
CA ALA A 175 -0.09 -10.23 -23.47
C ALA A 175 1.15 -9.89 -22.60
N GLU A 176 1.19 -8.71 -22.00
CA GLU A 176 2.29 -8.22 -21.16
C GLU A 176 2.02 -8.44 -19.65
N ALA A 177 0.75 -8.52 -19.26
CA ALA A 177 0.36 -8.68 -17.87
C ALA A 177 0.96 -9.94 -17.23
N TYR A 178 1.63 -9.77 -16.09
CA TYR A 178 2.19 -10.90 -15.34
C TYR A 178 1.12 -11.90 -14.92
N LYS A 179 1.36 -13.18 -15.20
CA LYS A 179 0.49 -14.30 -14.81
C LYS A 179 1.11 -15.04 -13.62
N TRP A 180 0.39 -15.07 -12.50
CA TRP A 180 0.77 -15.86 -11.33
C TRP A 180 0.90 -17.34 -11.70
N ARG A 181 2.02 -17.95 -11.32
CA ARG A 181 2.31 -19.37 -11.62
C ARG A 181 2.36 -20.25 -10.37
N SER A 182 2.33 -19.65 -9.19
CA SER A 182 2.53 -20.33 -7.91
C SER A 182 1.46 -19.91 -6.92
N GLU A 183 1.09 -20.83 -6.05
CA GLU A 183 0.21 -20.57 -4.92
C GLU A 183 1.00 -19.93 -3.76
N ARG A 184 0.27 -19.34 -2.80
CA ARG A 184 0.88 -18.84 -1.57
C ARG A 184 1.45 -20.02 -0.78
N PRO A 185 2.68 -19.91 -0.23
CA PRO A 185 3.25 -20.96 0.59
C PRO A 185 2.45 -21.15 1.89
N TYR A 186 2.54 -22.32 2.49
CA TYR A 186 1.97 -22.59 3.81
C TYR A 186 2.62 -21.72 4.88
N LYS A 187 1.81 -21.33 5.88
CA LYS A 187 2.29 -20.62 7.07
C LYS A 187 3.33 -21.47 7.82
N PRO A 188 4.60 -21.04 7.92
CA PRO A 188 5.63 -21.84 8.57
C PRO A 188 5.41 -21.87 10.09
N ARG A 189 5.79 -22.97 10.76
CA ARG A 189 5.69 -23.07 12.23
C ARG A 189 6.53 -22.02 12.97
N SER A 190 7.63 -21.57 12.36
CA SER A 190 8.49 -20.52 12.90
C SER A 190 9.07 -19.70 11.75
N LEU A 191 9.15 -18.39 11.95
CA LEU A 191 9.72 -17.47 10.96
C LEU A 191 11.24 -17.42 11.10
N ARG A 192 11.93 -17.63 9.98
CA ARG A 192 13.32 -17.23 9.75
C ARG A 192 13.28 -16.22 8.62
N ILE A 193 13.40 -14.94 8.97
CA ILE A 193 13.19 -13.81 8.07
C ILE A 193 14.53 -13.33 7.53
N TYR A 194 14.65 -13.22 6.21
CA TYR A 194 15.75 -12.56 5.55
C TYR A 194 15.32 -11.13 5.20
N GLU A 195 15.86 -10.12 5.88
CA GLU A 195 15.59 -8.72 5.51
C GLU A 195 16.43 -8.29 4.32
N ALA A 196 15.78 -7.66 3.34
CA ALA A 196 16.39 -7.35 2.07
C ALA A 196 15.89 -6.02 1.50
N HIS A 197 16.82 -5.31 0.86
CA HIS A 197 16.53 -4.14 0.05
C HIS A 197 16.98 -4.43 -1.40
N VAL A 198 16.02 -4.49 -2.33
CA VAL A 198 16.27 -4.90 -3.72
C VAL A 198 17.35 -4.03 -4.37
N GLY A 199 17.25 -2.71 -4.27
CA GLY A 199 18.15 -1.80 -4.97
C GLY A 199 19.63 -1.91 -4.59
N MET A 200 19.99 -2.52 -3.45
CA MET A 200 21.38 -2.65 -2.99
C MET A 200 21.81 -4.12 -2.89
N SER A 201 21.12 -5.01 -3.59
CA SER A 201 21.36 -6.45 -3.54
C SER A 201 22.35 -6.95 -4.59
N SER A 202 23.03 -6.05 -5.30
CA SER A 202 24.07 -6.39 -6.29
C SER A 202 25.45 -6.10 -5.71
N GLU A 203 26.45 -6.86 -6.15
CA GLU A 203 27.86 -6.56 -5.89
C GLU A 203 28.35 -5.36 -6.71
N GLU A 204 27.63 -5.02 -7.79
CA GLU A 204 27.92 -3.83 -8.60
C GLU A 204 27.42 -2.56 -7.88
N GLY A 205 28.16 -1.46 -8.03
CA GLY A 205 27.79 -0.13 -7.54
C GLY A 205 26.64 0.51 -8.32
N LYS A 206 25.50 -0.17 -8.44
CA LYS A 206 24.30 0.24 -9.18
C LYS A 206 23.04 -0.07 -8.38
N VAL A 207 21.90 0.48 -8.80
CA VAL A 207 20.61 0.05 -8.28
C VAL A 207 20.21 -1.28 -8.94
N ALA A 208 20.13 -2.35 -8.16
CA ALA A 208 19.74 -3.66 -8.67
C ALA A 208 18.22 -3.73 -8.96
N SER A 209 17.87 -4.55 -9.95
CA SER A 209 16.50 -4.76 -10.40
C SER A 209 15.78 -5.87 -9.63
N TYR A 210 14.45 -5.84 -9.66
CA TYR A 210 13.60 -6.94 -9.19
C TYR A 210 13.97 -8.26 -9.88
N THR A 211 14.27 -8.22 -11.17
CA THR A 211 14.66 -9.43 -11.92
C THR A 211 16.01 -10.00 -11.46
N GLU A 212 17.00 -9.15 -11.19
CA GLU A 212 18.28 -9.57 -10.60
C GLU A 212 18.09 -10.17 -9.21
N PHE A 213 17.34 -9.50 -8.32
CA PHE A 213 17.05 -10.00 -6.98
C PHE A 213 16.37 -11.38 -7.03
N LYS A 214 15.39 -11.54 -7.92
CA LYS A 214 14.69 -12.81 -8.13
C LYS A 214 15.63 -13.93 -8.55
N ASN A 215 16.48 -13.66 -9.54
CA ASN A 215 17.29 -14.69 -10.18
C ASN A 215 18.55 -15.03 -9.39
N LEU A 216 19.13 -14.04 -8.71
CA LEU A 216 20.44 -14.17 -8.07
C LEU A 216 20.30 -14.30 -6.55
N VAL A 217 19.44 -13.52 -5.90
CA VAL A 217 19.39 -13.44 -4.42
C VAL A 217 18.43 -14.46 -3.80
N LEU A 218 17.21 -14.60 -4.34
CA LEU A 218 16.22 -15.54 -3.79
C LEU A 218 16.72 -17.00 -3.71
N PRO A 219 17.48 -17.55 -4.68
CA PRO A 219 18.04 -18.89 -4.55
C PRO A 219 18.96 -19.05 -3.34
N HIS A 220 19.78 -18.03 -3.02
CA HIS A 220 20.65 -18.04 -1.85
C HIS A 220 19.86 -17.99 -0.55
N ILE A 221 18.84 -17.12 -0.47
CA ILE A 221 17.95 -17.04 0.70
C ILE A 221 17.30 -18.40 0.97
N LYS A 222 16.78 -19.04 -0.09
CA LYS A 222 16.17 -20.37 -0.01
C LYS A 222 17.18 -21.43 0.44
N ALA A 223 18.38 -21.45 -0.15
CA ALA A 223 19.44 -22.41 0.18
C ALA A 223 19.91 -22.26 1.65
N ALA A 224 19.95 -21.04 2.17
CA ALA A 224 20.27 -20.76 3.57
C ALA A 224 19.16 -21.14 4.57
N GLY A 225 17.99 -21.59 4.08
CA GLY A 225 16.93 -22.14 4.92
C GLY A 225 15.98 -21.12 5.55
N TYR A 226 16.02 -19.85 5.10
CA TYR A 226 15.03 -18.85 5.48
C TYR A 226 13.63 -19.23 5.00
N THR A 227 12.60 -18.84 5.76
CA THR A 227 11.19 -19.17 5.47
C THR A 227 10.39 -17.98 5.01
N ALA A 228 10.93 -16.77 5.16
CA ALA A 228 10.31 -15.51 4.80
C ALA A 228 11.38 -14.50 4.39
N VAL A 229 10.98 -13.51 3.62
CA VAL A 229 11.81 -12.36 3.23
C VAL A 229 11.04 -11.10 3.59
N GLN A 230 11.74 -10.14 4.16
CA GLN A 230 11.25 -8.82 4.47
C GLN A 230 11.72 -7.89 3.32
N LEU A 231 10.79 -7.66 2.38
CA LEU A 231 10.70 -6.65 1.31
C LEU A 231 10.80 -5.16 1.68
N MET A 232 11.98 -4.60 1.95
CA MET A 232 12.10 -3.16 2.21
C MET A 232 12.02 -2.29 0.95
N ALA A 233 11.62 -1.02 1.15
CA ALA A 233 11.67 0.04 0.14
C ALA A 233 10.87 -0.23 -1.16
N ILE A 234 9.75 -0.96 -1.05
CA ILE A 234 8.88 -1.28 -2.19
C ILE A 234 7.96 -0.13 -2.59
N GLN A 235 7.37 0.57 -1.61
CA GLN A 235 6.57 1.76 -1.90
C GLN A 235 7.48 2.85 -2.46
N GLU A 236 7.02 3.54 -3.52
CA GLU A 236 7.81 4.57 -4.17
C GLU A 236 8.18 5.71 -3.20
N HIS A 237 9.44 6.11 -3.26
CA HIS A 237 10.06 7.09 -2.39
C HIS A 237 11.07 7.89 -3.21
N ALA A 238 10.90 9.21 -3.28
CA ALA A 238 11.74 10.04 -4.16
C ALA A 238 13.22 10.10 -3.71
N TYR A 239 13.48 10.03 -2.40
CA TYR A 239 14.83 10.09 -1.85
C TYR A 239 15.38 8.69 -1.54
N TYR A 240 16.31 8.20 -2.37
CA TYR A 240 16.88 6.86 -2.21
C TYR A 240 17.60 6.66 -0.86
N GLY A 241 18.26 7.70 -0.36
CA GLY A 241 18.92 7.68 0.95
C GLY A 241 17.96 7.55 2.16
N SER A 242 16.64 7.60 1.93
CA SER A 242 15.64 7.34 2.97
C SER A 242 15.47 5.85 3.30
N PHE A 243 16.09 4.95 2.54
CA PHE A 243 15.89 3.50 2.72
C PHE A 243 14.43 3.05 2.57
N GLY A 244 13.63 3.84 1.84
CA GLY A 244 12.20 3.61 1.67
C GLY A 244 11.29 4.25 2.72
N TYR A 245 11.84 4.88 3.77
CA TYR A 245 11.03 5.44 4.85
C TYR A 245 10.29 6.74 4.48
N HIS A 246 10.74 7.46 3.43
CA HIS A 246 10.10 8.69 2.97
C HIS A 246 9.23 8.43 1.72
N VAL A 247 8.14 7.69 1.91
CA VAL A 247 7.19 7.34 0.85
C VAL A 247 6.57 8.59 0.23
N THR A 248 6.54 8.64 -1.10
CA THR A 248 5.90 9.72 -1.88
C THR A 248 4.62 9.25 -2.57
N ASN A 249 4.56 8.02 -3.05
CA ASN A 249 3.40 7.46 -3.75
C ASN A 249 3.03 6.09 -3.15
N PRO A 250 2.08 6.02 -2.20
CA PRO A 250 1.82 4.80 -1.41
C PRO A 250 1.36 3.58 -2.21
N PHE A 251 0.76 3.79 -3.39
CA PHE A 251 0.28 2.73 -4.27
C PHE A 251 1.26 2.39 -5.41
N ALA A 252 2.36 3.14 -5.53
CA ALA A 252 3.32 2.92 -6.59
C ALA A 252 4.45 2.00 -6.13
N VAL A 253 4.81 1.06 -7.01
CA VAL A 253 6.05 0.29 -6.88
C VAL A 253 7.23 1.19 -7.21
N SER A 254 8.28 1.16 -6.38
CA SER A 254 9.52 1.91 -6.59
C SER A 254 10.11 1.61 -7.97
N SER A 255 10.11 2.62 -8.85
CA SER A 255 10.45 2.42 -10.25
C SER A 255 11.93 2.18 -10.49
N ARG A 256 12.79 2.45 -9.49
CA ARG A 256 14.25 2.33 -9.63
C ARG A 256 14.71 0.90 -9.87
N SER A 257 13.98 -0.08 -9.31
CA SER A 257 14.29 -1.50 -9.45
C SER A 257 13.48 -2.18 -10.55
N GLY A 258 12.56 -1.46 -11.22
CA GLY A 258 11.81 -1.97 -12.35
C GLY A 258 10.32 -1.64 -12.31
N THR A 259 9.55 -2.45 -13.02
CA THR A 259 8.11 -2.30 -13.22
C THR A 259 7.29 -3.02 -12.15
N PRO A 260 5.99 -2.66 -11.97
CA PRO A 260 5.10 -3.39 -11.08
C PRO A 260 4.97 -4.88 -11.41
N ASP A 261 5.08 -5.26 -12.68
CA ASP A 261 5.00 -6.67 -13.10
C ASP A 261 6.28 -7.46 -12.78
N GLU A 262 7.45 -6.81 -12.81
CA GLU A 262 8.70 -7.44 -12.36
C GLU A 262 8.68 -7.69 -10.84
N LEU A 263 8.08 -6.80 -10.05
CA LEU A 263 7.83 -7.05 -8.63
C LEU A 263 6.86 -8.23 -8.44
N LYS A 264 5.79 -8.36 -9.22
CA LYS A 264 4.86 -9.51 -9.10
C LYS A 264 5.57 -10.85 -9.26
N ALA A 265 6.69 -10.91 -9.97
CA ALA A 265 7.50 -12.13 -10.05
C ALA A 265 8.15 -12.55 -8.71
N ILE A 266 8.12 -11.66 -7.71
CA ILE A 266 8.61 -11.86 -6.34
C ILE A 266 7.49 -11.44 -5.38
N VAL A 267 6.65 -12.37 -4.92
CA VAL A 267 5.73 -12.06 -3.82
C VAL A 267 6.25 -12.64 -2.54
N ILE A 268 6.64 -11.73 -1.66
CA ILE A 268 6.88 -12.00 -0.26
C ILE A 268 6.21 -10.87 0.51
N ALA A 269 5.46 -11.25 1.54
CA ALA A 269 4.59 -10.34 2.26
C ALA A 269 5.40 -9.57 3.32
N GLU A 270 5.53 -8.25 3.17
CA GLU A 270 5.95 -7.32 4.22
C GLU A 270 5.04 -6.08 4.29
N ASP A 271 4.78 -5.62 5.53
CA ASP A 271 4.53 -4.22 5.87
C ASP A 271 5.31 -3.87 7.17
N VAL A 272 6.20 -2.87 7.11
CA VAL A 272 6.95 -2.29 8.26
C VAL A 272 6.19 -1.17 8.95
N SER A 273 5.01 -0.81 8.46
CA SER A 273 4.24 0.28 9.03
C SER A 273 3.88 0.02 10.49
N GLY A 274 3.79 1.09 11.27
CA GLY A 274 3.25 1.05 12.62
C GLY A 274 1.77 0.64 12.68
N MET A 275 1.13 0.31 11.54
CA MET A 275 -0.32 0.13 11.46
C MET A 275 -0.79 -0.98 12.41
N PRO A 276 -1.68 -0.65 13.37
CA PRO A 276 -2.32 -1.68 14.18
C PRO A 276 -3.15 -2.61 13.28
N SER A 277 -3.43 -3.82 13.74
CA SER A 277 -4.23 -4.85 13.05
C SER A 277 -3.67 -5.48 11.77
N LEU A 278 -2.40 -5.24 11.40
CA LEU A 278 -1.75 -5.87 10.24
C LEU A 278 -2.02 -7.38 10.12
N CYS A 279 -1.92 -8.10 11.25
CA CYS A 279 -2.09 -9.55 11.31
C CYS A 279 -3.52 -10.03 11.54
N ARG A 280 -4.53 -9.15 11.54
CA ARG A 280 -5.92 -9.57 11.62
C ARG A 280 -6.42 -9.96 10.23
N PRO A 281 -7.39 -10.90 10.12
CA PRO A 281 -8.07 -11.17 8.87
C PRO A 281 -8.63 -9.90 8.23
N VAL A 282 -8.70 -9.88 6.89
CA VAL A 282 -9.25 -8.74 6.13
C VAL A 282 -10.70 -8.43 6.53
N GLN A 283 -11.45 -9.48 6.87
CA GLN A 283 -12.83 -9.37 7.35
C GLN A 283 -12.95 -8.60 8.67
N GLU A 284 -11.87 -8.53 9.45
CA GLU A 284 -11.82 -7.85 10.74
C GLU A 284 -11.12 -6.48 10.67
N GLY A 285 -10.73 -6.05 9.45
CA GLY A 285 -10.06 -4.78 9.20
C GLY A 285 -8.53 -4.85 9.24
N GLY A 286 -7.97 -6.05 9.34
CA GLY A 286 -6.53 -6.23 9.17
C GLY A 286 -6.14 -6.37 7.70
N LEU A 287 -4.83 -6.48 7.45
CA LEU A 287 -4.31 -6.67 6.10
C LEU A 287 -4.12 -8.16 5.75
N GLY A 288 -4.48 -9.07 6.67
CA GLY A 288 -4.41 -10.51 6.45
C GLY A 288 -2.98 -11.07 6.42
N PHE A 289 -2.01 -10.34 6.97
CA PHE A 289 -0.65 -10.86 7.12
C PHE A 289 -0.62 -11.92 8.24
N ASP A 290 0.15 -12.97 8.05
CA ASP A 290 0.26 -14.01 9.06
C ASP A 290 1.06 -13.58 10.30
N TYR A 291 1.93 -12.58 10.12
CA TYR A 291 2.90 -12.10 11.10
C TYR A 291 3.22 -10.61 10.84
N ARG A 292 3.66 -9.90 11.89
CA ARG A 292 4.18 -8.54 11.85
C ARG A 292 5.47 -8.52 12.64
N LEU A 293 6.52 -7.94 12.07
CA LEU A 293 7.70 -7.58 12.86
C LEU A 293 7.31 -6.36 13.72
N GLY A 294 7.22 -6.56 15.03
CA GLY A 294 7.11 -5.46 15.96
C GLY A 294 8.47 -4.79 16.06
N MET A 295 8.75 -3.79 15.22
CA MET A 295 9.79 -2.83 15.57
C MET A 295 9.40 -2.24 16.93
N ALA A 296 10.36 -2.11 17.84
CA ALA A 296 10.11 -1.59 19.18
C ALA A 296 9.26 -0.31 19.11
N ILE A 297 8.46 -0.07 20.16
CA ILE A 297 7.87 1.26 20.37
C ILE A 297 9.01 2.26 20.16
N PRO A 298 8.85 3.31 19.31
CA PRO A 298 9.90 4.29 19.11
C PRO A 298 10.47 4.68 20.46
N ASP A 299 11.79 4.54 20.65
CA ASP A 299 12.52 4.69 21.91
C ASP A 299 12.41 6.11 22.51
N LYS A 300 11.20 6.55 22.84
CA LYS A 300 10.88 7.81 23.51
C LYS A 300 10.51 7.61 24.98
N TRP A 301 10.83 6.45 25.54
CA TRP A 301 10.66 6.14 26.97
C TRP A 301 11.96 5.70 27.65
N ILE A 302 13.13 6.00 27.05
CA ILE A 302 14.44 5.89 27.72
C ILE A 302 14.92 7.31 28.06
N ASP A 303 14.14 8.01 28.88
CA ASP A 303 14.56 9.17 29.66
C ASP A 303 13.57 9.31 30.84
N LEU A 304 13.74 8.47 31.86
CA LEU A 304 13.31 8.66 33.24
C LEU A 304 14.35 8.04 34.18
#